data_AF-A0A1I4RLJ2-F1
#
_entry.id   AF-A0A1I4RLJ2-F1
#
_cell.length_a   1.000
_cell.length_b   1.000
_cell.length_c   1.000
_cell.angle_alpha   90.00
_cell.angle_beta   90.00
_cell.angle_gamma   90.00
#
_symmetry.space_group_name_H-M   'P 1'
#
loop_
_entity.id
_entity.type
_entity.pdbx_description
1 polymer ?
#
loop_
_entity_poly.entity_id
_entity_poly.type
_entity_poly.pdbx_seq_one_letter_code
_entity_poly.pdbx_strand_id
1 'polypeptide(L)'
;MLKVFPEELLEGSLTDHKGSVTMRYMESFNRRLRAVRDRLSLTVGELAELCGVEEREVLAWEASDPRRRQFPSVSELMDLCVCTETPLESLLDFAEPYDEGQLELPGLAFGNGQDLVRALDDLDKELQKVQLTGDEAELLRRFRKSSDENRKMILQLLGE
;
A
#
# COMPACT_ATOMS: atom_id res chain seq x y z
N MET A 1 -14.21 -36.67 -7.22
CA MET A 1 -13.80 -36.86 -5.81
C MET A 1 -13.24 -35.54 -5.33
N LEU A 2 -14.12 -34.63 -4.92
CA LEU A 2 -13.79 -33.28 -4.45
C LEU A 2 -13.34 -33.41 -2.99
N LYS A 3 -12.09 -33.06 -2.70
CA LYS A 3 -11.62 -32.94 -1.31
C LYS A 3 -12.22 -31.66 -0.75
N VAL A 4 -13.17 -31.86 0.15
CA VAL A 4 -13.77 -30.87 1.03
C VAL A 4 -12.63 -30.19 1.81
N PHE A 5 -12.50 -28.87 1.65
CA PHE A 5 -11.63 -28.05 2.49
C PHE A 5 -12.21 -28.02 3.91
N PRO A 6 -11.40 -28.18 4.96
CA PRO A 6 -11.88 -28.14 6.33
C PRO A 6 -12.31 -26.72 6.70
N GLU A 7 -13.55 -26.62 7.18
CA GLU A 7 -14.29 -25.41 7.59
C GLU A 7 -13.85 -24.87 8.96
N GLU A 8 -12.62 -25.18 9.41
CA GLU A 8 -12.15 -24.98 10.80
C GLU A 8 -11.26 -23.73 11.01
N LEU A 9 -11.31 -22.74 10.11
CA LEU A 9 -10.49 -21.52 10.23
C LEU A 9 -11.27 -20.23 10.51
N LEU A 10 -12.54 -20.33 10.90
CA LEU A 10 -13.40 -19.18 11.22
C LEU A 10 -14.06 -19.20 12.62
N GLU A 11 -13.56 -19.99 13.57
CA GLU A 11 -14.07 -19.96 14.96
C GLU A 11 -12.99 -19.46 15.93
N GLY A 12 -12.84 -18.14 15.99
CA GLY A 12 -12.06 -17.43 17.02
C GLY A 12 -12.94 -16.50 17.85
N SER A 13 -14.08 -16.95 18.37
CA SER A 13 -14.92 -16.16 19.28
C SER A 13 -14.46 -16.35 20.73
N LEU A 14 -13.65 -15.41 21.25
CA LEU A 14 -13.34 -15.29 22.67
C LEU A 14 -14.31 -14.31 23.34
N THR A 15 -15.35 -14.84 23.97
CA THR A 15 -16.30 -14.07 24.78
C THR A 15 -15.69 -13.71 26.14
N ASP A 16 -15.85 -12.46 26.57
CA ASP A 16 -15.54 -12.05 27.95
C ASP A 16 -16.57 -12.61 28.96
N HIS A 17 -16.32 -12.44 30.27
CA HIS A 17 -17.20 -12.87 31.37
C HIS A 17 -18.61 -12.19 31.36
N LYS A 18 -18.95 -11.41 30.34
CA LYS A 18 -20.26 -10.80 30.12
C LYS A 18 -20.87 -11.13 28.74
N GLY A 19 -20.34 -12.12 28.02
CA GLY A 19 -20.94 -12.61 26.78
C GLY A 19 -20.95 -11.59 25.64
N SER A 20 -20.10 -10.57 25.69
CA SER A 20 -19.90 -9.65 24.57
C SER A 20 -18.73 -10.14 23.74
N VAL A 21 -18.96 -10.43 22.45
CA VAL A 21 -17.88 -10.71 21.49
C VAL A 21 -17.14 -9.40 21.25
N THR A 22 -15.96 -9.24 21.85
CA THR A 22 -15.14 -8.04 21.64
C THR A 22 -14.37 -8.21 20.33
N MET A 23 -14.82 -7.54 19.27
CA MET A 23 -14.13 -7.51 17.98
C MET A 23 -12.85 -6.66 18.11
N ARG A 24 -11.74 -7.29 18.52
CA ARG A 24 -10.43 -6.63 18.77
C ARG A 24 -9.93 -5.74 17.61
N TYR A 25 -10.32 -6.05 16.38
CA TYR A 25 -9.90 -5.31 15.18
C TYR A 25 -10.82 -4.13 14.83
N MET A 26 -11.92 -3.90 15.56
CA MET A 26 -12.91 -2.85 15.26
C MET A 26 -13.20 -1.92 16.45
N GLU A 27 -12.33 -1.89 17.46
CA GLU A 27 -12.55 -1.14 18.69
C GLU A 27 -12.68 0.38 18.44
N SER A 28 -11.89 0.89 17.50
CA SER A 28 -11.84 2.30 17.09
C SER A 28 -12.51 2.57 15.74
N PHE A 29 -13.09 1.55 15.11
CA PHE A 29 -13.76 1.65 13.80
C PHE A 29 -14.76 2.81 13.75
N ASN A 30 -15.61 2.98 14.77
CA ASN A 30 -16.62 4.03 14.81
C ASN A 30 -16.03 5.46 14.73
N ARG A 31 -14.88 5.68 15.39
CA ARG A 31 -14.18 6.97 15.38
C ARG A 31 -13.47 7.18 14.05
N ARG A 32 -12.85 6.13 13.51
CA ARG A 32 -12.17 6.16 12.20
C ARG A 32 -13.15 6.40 11.07
N LEU A 33 -14.30 5.72 11.09
CA LEU A 33 -15.38 5.92 10.13
C LEU A 33 -15.90 7.35 10.14
N ARG A 34 -16.19 7.89 11.34
CA ARG A 34 -16.58 9.30 11.48
C ARG A 34 -15.52 10.25 10.94
N ALA A 35 -14.24 10.00 11.23
CA ALA A 35 -13.15 10.83 10.72
C ALA A 35 -13.04 10.78 9.19
N VAL A 36 -13.27 9.62 8.57
CA VAL A 36 -13.32 9.47 7.11
C VAL A 36 -14.51 10.25 6.54
N ARG A 37 -15.69 10.12 7.13
CA ARG A 37 -16.89 10.86 6.72
C ARG A 37 -16.65 12.38 6.80
N ASP A 38 -16.09 12.86 7.91
CA ASP A 38 -15.79 14.28 8.11
C ASP A 38 -14.68 14.77 7.16
N ARG A 39 -13.64 13.96 6.90
CA ARG A 39 -12.58 14.26 5.92
C ARG A 39 -13.13 14.43 4.50
N LEU A 40 -14.08 13.60 4.11
CA LEU A 40 -14.74 13.65 2.81
C LEU A 40 -15.90 14.65 2.77
N SER A 41 -16.19 15.34 3.88
CA SER A 41 -17.32 16.27 4.03
C SER A 41 -18.68 15.65 3.68
N LEU A 42 -18.82 14.35 3.93
CA LEU A 42 -20.05 13.61 3.66
C LEU A 42 -21.03 13.75 4.84
N THR A 43 -22.31 13.88 4.51
CA THR A 43 -23.40 13.67 5.46
C THR A 43 -23.59 12.18 5.72
N VAL A 44 -24.31 11.84 6.78
CA VAL A 44 -24.67 10.46 7.08
C VAL A 44 -25.52 9.86 5.96
N GLY A 45 -26.43 10.64 5.38
CA GLY A 45 -27.26 10.26 4.24
C GLY A 45 -26.46 9.97 2.99
N GLU A 46 -25.51 10.84 2.63
CA GLU A 46 -24.65 10.61 1.46
C GLU A 46 -23.77 9.37 1.63
N LEU A 47 -23.23 9.14 2.84
CA LEU A 47 -22.45 7.92 3.11
C LEU A 47 -23.33 6.65 3.03
N ALA A 48 -24.56 6.73 3.52
CA ALA A 48 -25.52 5.64 3.46
C ALA A 48 -25.90 5.31 2.00
N GLU A 49 -26.17 6.34 1.19
CA GLU A 49 -26.49 6.20 -0.24
C GLU A 49 -25.30 5.61 -1.03
N LEU A 50 -24.08 6.07 -0.76
CA LEU A 50 -22.86 5.54 -1.38
C LEU A 50 -22.65 4.06 -1.09
N CYS A 51 -22.96 3.61 0.13
CA CYS A 51 -22.78 2.21 0.54
C CYS A 51 -24.04 1.35 0.31
N GLY A 52 -25.15 1.94 -0.17
CA GLY A 52 -26.42 1.23 -0.37
C GLY A 52 -27.07 0.74 0.93
N VAL A 53 -26.82 1.41 2.05
CA VAL A 53 -27.35 1.08 3.39
C VAL A 53 -28.30 2.17 3.90
N GLU A 54 -28.98 1.90 5.01
CA GLU A 54 -29.85 2.89 5.65
C GLU A 54 -29.05 3.85 6.55
N GLU A 55 -29.49 5.11 6.66
CA GLU A 55 -28.84 6.11 7.53
C GLU A 55 -28.72 5.65 8.99
N ARG A 56 -29.70 4.88 9.47
CA ARG A 56 -29.71 4.33 10.83
C ARG A 56 -28.55 3.35 11.07
N GLU A 57 -28.10 2.65 10.04
CA GLU A 57 -27.01 1.68 10.12
C GLU A 57 -25.69 2.41 10.26
N VAL A 58 -25.47 3.44 9.43
CA VAL A 58 -24.32 4.34 9.54
C VAL A 58 -24.26 5.03 10.92
N LEU A 59 -25.41 5.48 11.44
CA LEU A 59 -25.48 6.04 12.80
C LEU A 59 -25.14 5.01 13.89
N ALA A 60 -25.55 3.76 13.71
CA ALA A 60 -25.22 2.68 14.62
C ALA A 60 -23.73 2.30 14.54
N TRP A 61 -23.12 2.36 13.36
CA TRP A 61 -21.69 2.14 13.17
C TRP A 61 -20.84 3.25 13.81
N GLU A 62 -21.24 4.51 13.67
CA GLU A 62 -20.57 5.66 14.29
C GLU A 62 -20.90 5.83 15.79
N ALA A 63 -21.79 5.01 16.36
CA ALA A 63 -22.22 5.17 17.74
C ALA A 63 -21.05 5.04 18.73
N SER A 64 -20.88 6.07 19.55
CA SER A 64 -19.86 6.08 20.60
C SER A 64 -20.19 5.12 21.74
N ASP A 65 -21.49 4.96 22.06
CA ASP A 65 -21.98 4.02 23.06
C ASP A 65 -21.90 2.58 22.54
N PRO A 66 -21.11 1.68 23.17
CA PRO A 66 -20.99 0.28 22.76
C PRO A 66 -22.33 -0.48 22.72
N ARG A 67 -23.33 -0.07 23.50
CA ARG A 67 -24.64 -0.75 23.54
C ARG A 67 -25.50 -0.51 22.31
N ARG A 68 -25.25 0.60 21.62
CA ARG A 68 -25.95 1.00 20.40
C ARG A 68 -25.08 0.81 19.16
N ARG A 69 -23.80 0.46 19.38
CA ARG A 69 -22.82 0.24 18.33
C ARG A 69 -23.12 -1.07 17.61
N GLN A 70 -23.19 -0.98 16.30
CA GLN A 70 -23.26 -2.13 15.42
C GLN A 70 -22.03 -2.11 14.51
N PHE A 71 -21.72 -3.26 13.92
CA PHE A 71 -20.60 -3.39 13.00
C PHE A 71 -21.14 -3.75 11.61
N PRO A 72 -20.56 -3.19 10.54
CA PRO A 72 -20.92 -3.58 9.19
C PRO A 72 -20.61 -5.05 8.95
N SER A 73 -21.36 -5.67 8.03
CA SER A 73 -20.96 -6.95 7.46
C SER A 73 -19.68 -6.81 6.63
N VAL A 74 -19.07 -7.93 6.25
CA VAL A 74 -17.85 -7.90 5.41
C VAL A 74 -18.13 -7.23 4.06
N SER A 75 -19.30 -7.44 3.46
CA SER A 75 -19.67 -6.80 2.19
C SER A 75 -19.74 -5.29 2.37
N GLU A 76 -20.50 -4.81 3.36
CA GLU A 76 -20.66 -3.38 3.65
C GLU A 76 -19.32 -2.71 3.96
N LEU A 77 -18.43 -3.41 4.68
CA LEU A 77 -17.10 -2.90 4.97
C LEU A 77 -16.25 -2.74 3.69
N MET A 78 -16.31 -3.71 2.78
CA MET A 78 -15.61 -3.63 1.49
C MET A 78 -16.19 -2.54 0.60
N ASP A 79 -17.52 -2.42 0.54
CA ASP A 79 -18.21 -1.38 -0.20
C ASP A 79 -17.83 0.01 0.34
N LEU A 80 -17.71 0.15 1.66
CA LEU A 80 -17.26 1.38 2.30
C LEU A 80 -15.82 1.74 1.90
N CYS A 81 -14.90 0.77 1.90
CA CYS A 81 -13.53 0.97 1.45
C CYS A 81 -13.47 1.45 -0.01
N VAL A 82 -14.27 0.84 -0.88
CA VAL A 82 -14.32 1.19 -2.31
C VAL A 82 -14.94 2.57 -2.52
N CYS A 83 -16.12 2.83 -1.95
CA CYS A 83 -16.86 4.08 -2.17
C CYS A 83 -16.21 5.31 -1.51
N THR A 84 -15.45 5.11 -0.43
CA THR A 84 -14.73 6.19 0.25
C THR A 84 -13.25 6.26 -0.12
N GLU A 85 -12.80 5.43 -1.07
CA GLU A 85 -11.39 5.25 -1.46
C GLU A 85 -10.45 5.11 -0.26
N THR A 86 -10.94 4.45 0.78
CA THR A 86 -10.27 4.36 2.07
C THR A 86 -9.73 2.95 2.24
N PRO A 87 -8.40 2.78 2.43
CA PRO A 87 -7.81 1.46 2.65
C PRO A 87 -8.39 0.81 3.91
N LEU A 88 -8.61 -0.50 3.84
CA LEU A 88 -9.19 -1.27 4.95
C LEU A 88 -8.37 -1.12 6.24
N GLU A 89 -7.05 -1.02 6.09
CA GLU A 89 -6.09 -0.88 7.20
C GLU A 89 -6.28 0.43 7.97
N SER A 90 -6.80 1.45 7.31
CA SER A 90 -7.06 2.74 7.95
C SER A 90 -8.35 2.74 8.78
N LEU A 91 -9.29 1.83 8.49
CA LEU A 91 -10.55 1.70 9.22
C LEU A 91 -10.49 0.70 10.38
N LEU A 92 -9.58 -0.27 10.31
CA LEU A 92 -9.45 -1.33 11.30
C LEU A 92 -8.27 -1.11 12.26
N ASP A 93 -8.39 -1.69 13.44
CA ASP A 93 -7.32 -1.80 14.43
C ASP A 93 -6.47 -3.02 14.13
N PHE A 94 -5.82 -3.02 12.97
CA PHE A 94 -4.60 -3.80 12.86
C PHE A 94 -3.65 -3.21 13.90
N ALA A 95 -3.16 -4.06 14.81
CA ALA A 95 -2.08 -3.65 15.68
C ALA A 95 -1.02 -2.96 14.80
N GLU A 96 -0.54 -1.79 15.22
CA GLU A 96 0.71 -1.23 14.68
C GLU A 96 1.66 -2.41 14.42
N PRO A 97 2.32 -2.50 13.26
CA PRO A 97 3.20 -3.61 12.92
C PRO A 97 4.43 -3.58 13.83
N TYR A 98 4.23 -3.89 15.11
CA TYR A 98 5.23 -4.52 15.93
C TYR A 98 5.33 -5.94 15.40
N ASP A 99 6.16 -6.08 14.36
CA ASP A 99 7.08 -7.20 14.25
C ASP A 99 6.46 -8.60 14.35
N GLU A 100 5.22 -8.79 13.91
CA GLU A 100 4.70 -10.13 13.61
C GLU A 100 5.01 -10.45 12.15
N GLY A 101 6.31 -10.63 11.91
CA GLY A 101 6.87 -11.48 10.86
C GLY A 101 6.05 -11.58 9.59
N GLN A 102 5.95 -10.47 8.85
CA GLN A 102 5.74 -10.55 7.41
C GLN A 102 6.76 -11.59 6.92
N LEU A 103 6.27 -12.72 6.39
CA LEU A 103 7.12 -13.82 5.92
C LEU A 103 8.11 -13.21 4.93
N GLU A 104 9.36 -13.05 5.39
CA GLU A 104 10.49 -12.59 4.60
C GLU A 104 10.61 -13.55 3.42
N LEU A 105 10.04 -13.16 2.29
CA LEU A 105 10.26 -13.85 1.03
C LEU A 105 11.75 -13.69 0.72
N PRO A 106 12.53 -14.79 0.58
CA PRO A 106 13.94 -14.69 0.27
C PRO A 106 14.13 -13.87 -1.02
N GLY A 107 14.68 -12.66 -0.91
CA GLY A 107 14.93 -11.74 -2.03
C GLY A 107 14.05 -10.48 -2.12
N LEU A 108 13.09 -10.28 -1.21
CA LEU A 108 12.25 -9.07 -1.14
C LEU A 108 12.13 -8.53 0.30
N ALA A 109 13.24 -8.54 1.03
CA ALA A 109 13.33 -7.82 2.28
C ALA A 109 13.23 -6.31 1.98
N PHE A 110 12.03 -5.74 2.06
CA PHE A 110 11.83 -4.29 2.15
C PHE A 110 12.21 -3.85 3.57
N GLY A 111 13.44 -4.15 3.98
CA GLY A 111 14.01 -3.67 5.22
C GLY A 111 14.31 -2.18 5.07
N ASN A 112 13.51 -1.35 5.73
CA ASN A 112 13.79 0.05 6.08
C ASN A 112 14.13 1.00 4.91
N GLY A 113 13.47 2.16 4.83
CA GLY A 113 13.74 3.19 3.81
C GLY A 113 15.21 3.66 3.70
N GLN A 114 16.09 3.26 4.62
CA GLN A 114 17.55 3.45 4.53
C GLN A 114 18.21 2.56 3.47
N ASP A 115 17.71 1.37 3.18
CA ASP A 115 18.30 0.48 2.18
C ASP A 115 18.00 0.94 0.74
N LEU A 116 16.83 1.54 0.50
CA LEU A 116 16.54 2.21 -0.76
C LEU A 116 17.47 3.42 -0.98
N VAL A 117 17.67 4.25 0.05
CA VAL A 117 18.58 5.41 -0.02
C VAL A 117 20.02 4.95 -0.31
N ARG A 118 20.48 3.87 0.34
CA ARG A 118 21.80 3.28 0.05
C ARG A 118 21.89 2.73 -1.37
N ALA A 119 20.86 2.04 -1.86
CA ALA A 119 20.83 1.53 -3.23
C ALA A 119 20.86 2.66 -4.26
N LEU A 120 20.20 3.78 -3.99
CA LEU A 120 20.26 4.99 -4.82
C LEU A 120 21.64 5.64 -4.80
N ASP A 121 22.28 5.74 -3.63
CA ASP A 121 23.65 6.27 -3.50
C ASP A 121 24.67 5.40 -4.23
N ASP A 122 24.54 4.08 -4.15
CA ASP A 122 25.44 3.16 -4.83
C ASP A 122 25.24 3.19 -6.35
N LEU A 123 24.00 3.35 -6.81
CA LEU A 123 23.71 3.57 -8.22
C LEU A 123 24.30 4.89 -8.73
N ASP A 124 24.23 5.98 -7.95
CA ASP A 124 24.81 7.27 -8.34
C ASP A 124 26.34 7.17 -8.47
N LYS A 125 27.01 6.46 -7.56
CA LYS A 125 28.45 6.20 -7.65
C LYS A 125 28.83 5.42 -8.90
N GLU A 126 28.07 4.39 -9.26
CA GLU A 126 28.34 3.63 -10.49
C GLU A 126 28.06 4.46 -11.75
N LEU A 127 27.02 5.29 -11.74
CA LEU A 127 26.73 6.21 -12.85
C LEU A 127 27.86 7.22 -13.03
N GLN A 128 28.38 7.80 -11.95
CA GLN A 128 29.50 8.74 -12.01
C GLN A 128 30.77 8.14 -12.64
N LYS A 129 31.01 6.83 -12.48
CA LYS A 129 32.16 6.14 -13.11
C LYS A 129 32.02 6.00 -14.62
N VAL A 130 30.79 6.01 -15.14
CA VAL A 130 30.49 5.80 -16.57
C VAL A 130 30.15 7.12 -17.27
N GLN A 131 30.08 8.24 -16.54
CA GLN A 131 29.88 9.54 -17.17
C GLN A 131 31.08 9.92 -18.02
N LEU A 132 30.81 10.17 -19.31
CA LEU A 132 31.78 10.71 -20.24
C LEU A 132 32.22 12.08 -19.77
N THR A 133 33.52 12.31 -19.75
CA THR A 133 34.09 13.64 -19.53
C THR A 133 33.65 14.59 -20.65
N GLY A 134 33.71 15.91 -20.39
CA GLY A 134 33.33 16.92 -21.39
C GLY A 134 34.10 16.79 -22.70
N ASP A 135 35.37 16.40 -22.61
CA ASP A 135 36.24 16.18 -23.77
C ASP A 135 35.86 14.91 -24.54
N GLU A 136 35.57 13.80 -23.85
CA GLU A 136 35.10 12.55 -24.48
C GLU A 136 33.75 12.74 -25.17
N ALA A 137 32.83 13.49 -24.56
CA ALA A 137 31.54 13.81 -25.14
C ALA A 137 31.68 14.67 -26.41
N GLU A 138 32.58 15.66 -26.40
CA GLU A 138 32.85 16.51 -27.57
C GLU A 138 33.58 15.74 -28.68
N LEU A 139 34.49 14.82 -28.34
CA LEU A 139 35.13 13.90 -29.29
C LEU A 139 34.09 12.99 -29.95
N LEU A 140 33.19 12.38 -29.17
CA LEU A 140 32.08 11.58 -29.70
C LEU A 140 31.15 12.41 -30.57
N ARG A 141 30.88 13.67 -30.20
CA ARG A 141 30.06 14.59 -30.99
C ARG A 141 30.70 14.91 -32.34
N ARG A 142 32.00 15.16 -32.37
CA ARG A 142 32.77 15.43 -33.61
C ARG A 142 32.86 14.19 -34.49
N PHE A 143 33.11 13.02 -33.90
CA PHE A 143 33.08 11.74 -34.60
C PHE A 143 31.70 11.47 -35.22
N ARG A 144 30.61 11.74 -34.49
CA ARG A 144 29.25 11.63 -35.02
C ARG A 144 28.93 12.68 -36.10
N LYS A 145 29.71 13.75 -36.25
CA LYS A 145 29.54 14.75 -37.30
C LYS A 145 30.48 14.59 -38.50
N SER A 146 31.50 13.74 -38.41
CA SER A 146 32.47 13.52 -39.50
C SER A 146 31.89 12.64 -40.62
N SER A 147 32.58 12.58 -41.76
CA SER A 147 32.21 11.73 -42.90
C SER A 147 32.40 10.24 -42.58
N ASP A 148 31.65 9.36 -43.25
CA ASP A 148 31.75 7.91 -43.04
C ASP A 148 33.15 7.34 -43.32
N GLU A 149 33.88 7.94 -44.25
CA GLU A 149 35.27 7.56 -44.55
C GLU A 149 36.20 7.90 -43.39
N ASN A 150 36.07 9.10 -42.80
CA ASN A 150 36.82 9.48 -41.61
C ASN A 150 36.43 8.64 -40.38
N ARG A 151 35.16 8.28 -40.22
CA ARG A 151 34.73 7.40 -39.12
C ARG A 151 35.33 6.00 -39.25
N LYS A 152 35.33 5.42 -40.46
CA LYS A 152 35.97 4.13 -40.75
C LYS A 152 37.47 4.17 -40.50
N MET A 153 38.14 5.22 -40.95
CA MET A 153 39.58 5.40 -40.72
C MET A 153 39.92 5.48 -39.23
N ILE A 154 39.15 6.24 -38.44
CA ILE A 154 39.34 6.34 -36.99
C ILE A 154 39.10 4.99 -36.29
N LEU A 155 38.07 4.24 -36.68
CA LEU A 155 37.80 2.91 -36.11
C LEU A 155 38.89 1.88 -36.47
N GLN A 156 39.49 1.98 -37.66
CA GLN A 156 40.63 1.14 -38.06
C GLN A 156 41.87 1.44 -37.22
N LEU A 157 42.14 2.72 -36.91
CA LEU A 157 43.27 3.13 -36.06
C LEU A 157 43.12 2.74 -34.59
N LEU A 158 41.89 2.50 -34.11
CA LEU A 158 41.60 2.05 -32.74
C LEU A 158 41.52 0.51 -32.61
N GLY A 159 41.54 -0.20 -33.74
CA GLY A 159 41.39 -1.67 -33.82
C GLY A 159 42.70 -2.45 -33.99
N GLU A 160 43.85 -1.77 -33.97
CA GLU A 160 45.19 -2.34 -33.75
C GLU A 160 45.66 -2.07 -32.32
#